data_AF-A0A378QW99-F1
#
_entry.id   AF-A0A378QW99-F1
#
_cell.length_a   1.000
_cell.length_b   1.000
_cell.length_c   1.000
_cell.angle_alpha   90.00
_cell.angle_beta   90.00
_cell.angle_gamma   90.00
#
_symmetry.space_group_name_H-M   'P 1'
#
loop_
_entity.id
_entity.type
_entity.pdbx_description
1 polymer ?
#
loop_
_entity_poly.entity_id
_entity_poly.type
_entity_poly.pdbx_seq_one_letter_code
_entity_poly.pdbx_strand_id
1 'polypeptide(L)'
;MQAHRLSYSVQRIARLFEVSLSGYYDWLNRGISKRKQHHNRYELLVKSAHMDTQQSYGHERLHQHLTSQGHDISLYIVRQIKQEHGIYCKRPRRFKTTTDSNHNKPIYPNLLEQQFDVTAPNPNIEKILAEQCSSGQ
;
A
#
# COMPACT_ATOMS: atom_id res chain seq x y z
N MET A 1 13.32 -31.15 -11.78
CA MET A 1 12.25 -32.15 -12.00
C MET A 1 10.85 -31.54 -12.07
N GLN A 2 10.35 -30.87 -11.02
CA GLN A 2 8.95 -30.38 -10.96
C GLN A 2 8.51 -29.50 -12.15
N ALA A 3 9.34 -28.55 -12.58
CA ALA A 3 9.01 -27.63 -13.67
C ALA A 3 8.81 -28.32 -15.04
N HIS A 4 9.45 -29.47 -15.26
CA HIS A 4 9.47 -30.16 -16.56
C HIS A 4 8.71 -31.49 -16.56
N ARG A 5 7.95 -31.77 -15.50
CA ARG A 5 7.25 -33.05 -15.30
C ARG A 5 6.17 -33.37 -16.35
N LEU A 6 5.67 -32.34 -17.05
CA LEU A 6 4.65 -32.48 -18.10
C LEU A 6 5.26 -32.66 -19.49
N SER A 7 6.50 -32.22 -19.70
CA SER A 7 7.18 -32.26 -20.99
C SER A 7 8.03 -33.52 -21.18
N TYR A 8 8.52 -34.12 -20.08
CA TYR A 8 9.38 -35.30 -20.12
C TYR A 8 9.00 -36.30 -19.03
N SER A 9 9.31 -37.59 -19.27
CA SER A 9 9.11 -38.64 -18.27
C SER A 9 9.93 -38.38 -17.01
N VAL A 10 9.26 -38.35 -15.86
CA VAL A 10 9.87 -38.15 -14.53
C VAL A 10 10.99 -39.16 -14.27
N GLN A 11 10.88 -40.39 -14.77
CA GLN A 11 11.93 -41.42 -14.65
C GLN A 11 13.22 -41.04 -15.37
N ARG A 12 13.12 -40.48 -16.58
CA ARG A 12 14.31 -40.01 -17.32
C ARG A 12 14.97 -38.84 -16.61
N ILE A 13 14.17 -37.90 -16.12
CA ILE A 13 14.69 -36.73 -15.40
C ILE A 13 15.33 -37.15 -14.06
N ALA A 14 14.73 -38.11 -13.33
CA ALA A 14 15.28 -38.64 -12.09
C ALA A 14 16.63 -39.33 -12.30
N ARG A 15 16.74 -40.14 -13.37
CA ARG A 15 18.00 -40.80 -13.74
C ARG A 15 19.06 -39.78 -14.15
N LEU A 16 18.68 -38.70 -14.87
CA LEU A 16 19.60 -37.63 -15.27
C LEU A 16 20.16 -36.86 -14.06
N PHE A 17 19.35 -36.61 -13.04
CA PHE A 17 19.77 -35.90 -11.82
C PHE A 17 20.27 -36.84 -10.71
N GLU A 18 20.37 -38.15 -10.98
CA GLU A 18 20.84 -39.15 -10.01
C GLU A 18 20.03 -39.18 -8.70
N VAL A 19 18.71 -38.92 -8.78
CA VAL A 19 17.80 -38.93 -7.62
C VAL A 19 16.86 -40.13 -7.70
N SER A 20 16.47 -40.68 -6.54
CA SER A 20 15.48 -41.75 -6.50
C SER A 20 14.07 -41.25 -6.87
N LEU A 21 13.31 -42.10 -7.56
CA LEU A 21 11.93 -41.79 -7.94
C LEU A 21 11.03 -41.62 -6.71
N SER A 22 11.20 -42.51 -5.73
CA SER A 22 10.47 -42.45 -4.45
C SER A 22 10.78 -41.17 -3.70
N GLY A 23 12.05 -40.78 -3.59
CA GLY A 23 12.46 -39.55 -2.91
C GLY A 23 11.89 -38.29 -3.57
N TYR A 24 11.75 -38.28 -4.89
CA TYR A 24 11.07 -37.19 -5.61
C TYR A 24 9.59 -37.09 -5.22
N TYR A 25 8.85 -38.20 -5.24
CA TYR A 25 7.43 -38.20 -4.88
C TYR A 25 7.21 -37.97 -3.39
N ASP A 26 8.08 -38.47 -2.52
CA ASP A 26 8.08 -38.16 -1.10
C ASP A 26 8.26 -36.66 -0.88
N TRP A 27 9.26 -36.06 -1.54
CA TRP A 27 9.46 -34.61 -1.49
C TRP A 27 8.26 -33.82 -2.03
N LEU A 28 7.64 -34.29 -3.11
CA LEU A 28 6.47 -33.67 -3.70
C LEU A 28 5.26 -33.71 -2.76
N ASN A 29 5.10 -34.81 -2.03
CA ASN A 29 4.02 -35.03 -1.07
C ASN A 29 4.33 -34.43 0.32
N ARG A 30 5.56 -33.95 0.57
CA ARG A 30 5.89 -33.27 1.83
C ARG A 30 5.08 -31.99 1.94
N GLY A 31 4.23 -31.95 2.95
CA GLY A 31 3.50 -30.75 3.35
C GLY A 31 4.43 -29.63 3.85
N ILE A 32 3.80 -28.53 4.24
CA ILE A 32 4.51 -27.37 4.78
C ILE A 32 5.22 -27.78 6.08
N SER A 33 6.52 -27.47 6.20
CA SER A 33 7.27 -27.75 7.42
C SER A 33 6.71 -27.01 8.63
N LYS A 34 6.84 -27.57 9.84
CA LYS A 34 6.39 -26.92 11.08
C LYS A 34 6.91 -25.48 11.20
N ARG A 35 8.20 -25.26 10.91
CA ARG A 35 8.82 -23.93 10.91
C ARG A 35 8.08 -22.96 9.97
N LYS A 36 7.74 -23.42 8.76
CA LYS A 36 7.04 -22.59 7.78
C LYS A 36 5.57 -22.35 8.17
N GLN A 37 4.92 -23.32 8.82
CA GLN A 37 3.59 -23.11 9.41
C GLN A 37 3.61 -22.02 10.49
N HIS A 38 4.59 -22.07 11.40
CA HIS A 38 4.76 -21.02 12.43
C HIS A 38 5.04 -19.65 11.80
N HIS A 39 5.92 -19.59 10.79
CA HIS A 39 6.20 -18.33 10.07
C HIS A 39 4.93 -17.76 9.43
N ASN A 40 4.16 -18.58 8.73
CA ASN A 40 2.90 -18.17 8.10
C ASN A 40 1.88 -17.67 9.14
N ARG A 41 1.84 -18.25 10.34
CA ARG A 41 0.99 -17.77 11.44
C ARG A 41 1.43 -16.39 11.92
N TYR A 42 2.72 -16.18 12.12
CA TYR A 42 3.24 -14.87 12.52
C TYR A 42 3.04 -13.82 11.44
N GLU A 43 3.17 -14.19 10.16
CA GLU A 43 2.88 -13.31 9.03
C GLU A 43 1.46 -12.76 9.12
N LEU A 44 0.47 -13.62 9.36
CA LEU A 44 -0.92 -13.22 9.50
C LEU A 44 -1.11 -12.24 10.67
N LEU A 45 -0.52 -12.53 11.84
CA LEU A 45 -0.60 -11.68 13.03
C LEU A 45 0.04 -10.31 12.82
N VAL A 46 1.22 -10.26 12.19
CA VAL A 46 1.92 -9.00 11.91
C VAL A 46 1.12 -8.16 10.91
N LYS A 47 0.52 -8.79 9.89
CA LYS A 47 -0.33 -8.10 8.91
C LYS A 47 -1.59 -7.54 9.55
N SER A 48 -2.31 -8.32 10.37
CA SER A 48 -3.51 -7.85 11.06
C SER A 48 -3.19 -6.69 11.98
N ALA A 49 -2.19 -6.83 12.86
CA ALA A 49 -1.76 -5.77 13.78
C ALA A 49 -1.30 -4.50 13.04
N HIS A 50 -0.69 -4.64 11.87
CA HIS A 50 -0.29 -3.50 11.06
C HIS A 50 -1.50 -2.73 10.49
N MET A 51 -2.56 -3.45 10.10
CA MET A 51 -3.81 -2.83 9.67
C MET A 51 -4.56 -2.18 10.84
N ASP A 52 -4.62 -2.85 11.99
CA ASP A 52 -5.27 -2.34 13.21
C ASP A 52 -4.66 -1.01 13.67
N THR A 53 -3.33 -0.88 13.53
CA THR A 53 -2.57 0.32 13.90
C THR A 53 -2.55 1.39 12.80
N GLN A 54 -3.43 1.30 11.80
CA GLN A 54 -3.51 2.21 10.66
C GLN A 54 -2.16 2.41 9.97
N GLN A 55 -1.37 1.33 9.91
CA GLN A 55 -0.05 1.30 9.30
C GLN A 55 0.97 2.28 9.92
N SER A 56 0.70 2.81 11.11
CA SER A 56 1.53 3.85 11.73
C SER A 56 2.76 3.28 12.45
N TYR A 57 2.70 2.01 12.88
CA TYR A 57 3.70 1.45 13.80
C TYR A 57 4.91 0.84 13.09
N GLY A 58 6.09 1.19 13.62
CA GLY A 58 7.39 0.52 13.39
C GLY A 58 7.40 -0.91 13.95
N HIS A 59 8.45 -1.68 13.64
CA HIS A 59 8.55 -3.07 14.11
C HIS A 59 8.62 -3.17 15.64
N GLU A 60 9.28 -2.22 16.33
CA GLU A 60 9.32 -2.16 17.79
C GLU A 60 7.96 -1.89 18.42
N ARG A 61 7.26 -0.83 17.99
CA ARG A 61 5.92 -0.49 18.49
C ARG A 61 4.90 -1.58 18.15
N LEU A 62 5.03 -2.19 16.98
CA LEU A 62 4.16 -3.29 16.56
C LEU A 62 4.42 -4.55 17.39
N HIS A 63 5.68 -4.85 17.73
CA HIS A 63 6.02 -5.92 18.67
C HIS A 63 5.38 -5.67 20.04
N GLN A 64 5.53 -4.47 20.61
CA GLN A 64 4.89 -4.13 21.89
C GLN A 64 3.36 -4.28 21.83
N HIS A 65 2.73 -3.88 20.72
CA HIS A 65 1.30 -4.08 20.52
C HIS A 65 0.93 -5.56 20.51
N LEU A 66 1.67 -6.40 19.78
CA LEU A 66 1.45 -7.85 19.73
C LEU A 66 1.68 -8.52 21.10
N THR A 67 2.72 -8.12 21.83
CA THR A 67 2.98 -8.59 23.19
C THR A 67 1.85 -8.20 24.14
N SER A 68 1.31 -6.97 24.02
CA SER A 68 0.17 -6.53 24.83
C SER A 68 -1.12 -7.31 24.57
N GLN A 69 -1.25 -7.88 23.38
CA GLN A 69 -2.34 -8.79 23.00
C GLN A 69 -2.09 -10.24 23.44
N GLY A 70 -0.97 -10.53 24.11
CA GLY A 70 -0.61 -11.86 24.59
C GLY A 70 0.06 -12.75 23.55
N HIS A 71 0.54 -12.19 22.44
CA HIS A 71 1.29 -12.95 21.44
C HIS A 71 2.78 -12.98 21.78
N ASP A 72 3.34 -14.18 21.91
CA ASP A 72 4.78 -14.40 22.05
C ASP A 72 5.45 -14.47 20.67
N ILE A 73 5.97 -13.34 20.22
CA ILE A 73 6.65 -13.20 18.93
C ILE A 73 7.92 -12.40 19.16
N SER A 74 9.07 -12.89 18.69
CA SER A 74 10.30 -12.13 18.83
C SER A 74 10.33 -10.90 17.92
N LEU A 75 10.96 -9.83 18.41
CA LEU A 75 11.15 -8.58 17.65
C LEU A 75 11.83 -8.83 16.28
N TYR A 76 12.77 -9.78 16.24
CA TYR A 76 13.45 -10.17 15.01
C TYR A 76 12.48 -10.71 13.96
N ILE A 77 11.55 -11.59 14.36
CA ILE A 77 10.56 -12.17 13.44
C ILE A 77 9.62 -11.08 12.90
N VAL A 78 9.15 -10.16 13.76
CA VAL A 78 8.34 -9.01 13.32
C VAL A 78 9.09 -8.18 12.29
N ARG A 79 10.37 -7.88 12.54
CA ARG A 79 11.21 -7.13 11.59
C ARG A 79 11.39 -7.89 10.27
N GLN A 80 11.71 -9.17 10.33
CA GLN A 80 11.93 -10.01 9.14
C GLN A 80 10.66 -10.08 8.28
N ILE A 81 9.50 -10.34 8.88
CA ILE A 81 8.21 -10.38 8.18
C ILE A 81 7.91 -9.03 7.51
N LYS A 82 8.14 -7.90 8.21
CA LYS A 82 7.95 -6.59 7.60
C LYS A 82 8.86 -6.36 6.40
N GLN A 83 10.10 -6.84 6.44
CA GLN A 83 11.04 -6.74 5.33
C GLN A 83 10.64 -7.63 4.15
N GLU A 84 10.31 -8.90 4.40
CA GLU A 84 9.90 -9.88 3.38
C GLU A 84 8.64 -9.46 2.63
N HIS A 85 7.68 -8.84 3.33
CA HIS A 85 6.41 -8.42 2.74
C HIS A 85 6.35 -6.94 2.34
N GLY A 86 7.46 -6.19 2.43
CA GLY A 86 7.49 -4.77 2.07
C GLY A 86 6.54 -3.91 2.90
N ILE A 87 6.32 -4.28 4.18
CA ILE A 87 5.39 -3.58 5.08
C ILE A 87 6.13 -2.41 5.72
N TYR A 88 5.79 -1.20 5.28
CA TYR A 88 6.38 0.04 5.79
C TYR A 88 5.37 0.87 6.59
N CYS A 89 5.90 1.66 7.52
CA CYS A 89 5.07 2.59 8.28
C CYS A 89 4.62 3.72 7.36
N LYS A 90 3.32 4.02 7.37
CA LYS A 90 2.78 5.20 6.69
C LYS A 90 3.33 6.46 7.35
N ARG A 91 3.99 7.32 6.56
CA ARG A 91 4.43 8.64 7.01
C ARG A 91 3.34 9.65 6.66
N PRO A 92 2.75 10.38 7.63
CA PRO A 92 1.81 11.43 7.29
C PRO A 92 2.54 12.54 6.52
N ARG A 93 1.98 12.95 5.39
CA ARG A 93 2.48 14.13 4.66
C ARG A 93 2.08 15.37 5.44
N ARG A 94 3.04 16.25 5.73
CA ARG A 94 2.73 17.57 6.30
C ARG A 94 1.96 18.38 5.27
N PHE A 95 0.76 18.84 5.63
CA PHE A 95 0.05 19.84 4.85
C PHE A 95 0.83 21.16 4.92
N LYS A 96 1.05 21.80 3.77
CA LYS A 96 1.66 23.13 3.71
C LYS A 96 0.59 24.11 3.28
N THR A 97 0.24 25.03 4.16
CA THR A 97 -0.64 26.15 3.84
C THR A 97 0.18 27.19 3.09
N THR A 98 -0.08 27.36 1.79
CA THR A 98 0.62 28.34 0.94
C THR A 98 0.10 29.76 1.15
N THR A 99 -1.19 29.88 1.49
CA THR A 99 -1.90 31.15 1.58
C THR A 99 -2.46 31.33 2.99
N ASP A 100 -1.96 32.34 3.69
CA ASP A 100 -2.59 32.82 4.92
C ASP A 100 -3.62 33.89 4.55
N SER A 101 -4.89 33.47 4.39
CA SER A 101 -6.00 34.39 4.10
C SER A 101 -6.35 35.30 5.29
N ASN A 102 -5.86 34.99 6.49
CA ASN A 102 -6.11 35.78 7.70
C ASN A 102 -4.85 36.55 8.11
N HIS A 103 -4.31 37.33 7.17
CA HIS A 103 -3.14 38.14 7.39
C HIS A 103 -3.50 39.61 7.63
N ASN A 104 -2.65 40.33 8.35
CA ASN A 104 -2.78 41.78 8.55
C ASN A 104 -2.07 42.62 7.45
N LYS A 105 -1.77 42.02 6.29
CA LYS A 105 -1.19 42.74 5.15
C LYS A 105 -2.29 43.50 4.39
N PRO A 106 -1.96 44.63 3.73
CA PRO A 106 -2.94 45.39 2.97
C PRO A 106 -3.54 44.52 1.86
N ILE A 107 -4.87 44.48 1.84
CA ILE A 107 -5.64 43.84 0.77
C ILE A 107 -5.77 44.86 -0.37
N TYR A 108 -5.26 44.50 -1.54
CA TYR A 108 -5.38 45.37 -2.72
C TYR A 108 -6.79 45.30 -3.30
N PRO A 109 -7.36 46.43 -3.74
CA PRO A 109 -8.68 46.43 -4.36
C PRO A 109 -8.67 45.65 -5.67
N ASN A 110 -9.77 44.94 -5.95
CA ASN A 110 -9.96 44.20 -7.19
C ASN A 110 -10.27 45.16 -8.34
N LEU A 111 -9.23 45.68 -8.97
CA LEU A 111 -9.34 46.64 -10.09
C LEU A 111 -9.95 46.03 -11.37
N LEU A 112 -9.95 44.70 -11.48
CA LEU A 112 -10.52 43.97 -12.61
C LEU A 112 -12.00 43.60 -12.39
N GLU A 113 -12.58 43.99 -11.24
CA GLU A 113 -13.96 43.70 -10.84
C GLU A 113 -14.35 42.21 -10.95
N GLN A 114 -13.35 41.31 -10.88
CA GLN A 114 -13.53 39.88 -11.01
C GLN A 114 -14.38 39.31 -9.87
N GLN A 115 -15.43 38.56 -10.21
CA GLN A 115 -16.28 37.89 -9.22
C GLN A 115 -15.67 36.55 -8.84
N PHE A 116 -15.07 36.46 -7.66
CA PHE A 116 -14.46 35.23 -7.14
C PHE A 116 -15.43 34.36 -6.32
N ASP A 117 -16.51 34.96 -5.79
CA ASP A 117 -17.58 34.27 -5.09
C ASP A 117 -18.72 33.95 -6.07
N VAL A 118 -18.61 32.82 -6.76
CA VAL A 118 -19.62 32.35 -7.72
C VAL A 118 -20.08 30.93 -7.38
N THR A 119 -21.39 30.70 -7.38
CA THR A 119 -21.99 29.40 -7.03
C THR A 119 -21.82 28.35 -8.13
N ALA A 120 -21.58 28.77 -9.37
CA ALA A 120 -21.38 27.89 -10.52
C ALA A 120 -20.28 28.46 -11.45
N PRO A 121 -19.62 27.61 -12.25
CA PRO A 121 -18.66 28.07 -13.24
C PRO A 121 -19.34 28.96 -14.30
N ASN A 122 -18.75 30.12 -14.58
CA ASN A 122 -19.13 31.02 -15.66
C ASN A 122 -20.60 31.50 -15.64
N PRO A 123 -21.06 32.15 -14.56
CA PRO A 123 -22.46 32.60 -14.43
C PRO A 123 -22.82 33.78 -15.35
N ASN A 124 -21.83 34.40 -16.00
CA ASN A 124 -22.01 35.58 -16.84
C ASN A 124 -22.00 35.26 -18.35
N ILE A 125 -22.04 33.99 -18.77
CA ILE A 125 -22.09 33.60 -20.19
C ILE A 125 -23.25 34.31 -20.91
N GLU A 126 -24.42 34.38 -20.29
CA GLU A 126 -25.60 35.00 -20.90
C GLU A 126 -25.42 36.51 -21.13
N LYS A 127 -24.72 37.21 -20.24
CA LYS A 127 -24.42 38.64 -20.39
C LYS A 127 -23.39 38.90 -21.49
N ILE A 128 -22.35 38.06 -21.56
CA ILE A 128 -21.33 38.14 -22.63
C ILE A 128 -21.96 37.85 -24.01
N LEU A 129 -22.87 36.88 -24.09
CA LEU A 129 -23.60 36.58 -25.34
C LEU A 129 -24.57 37.69 -25.74
N ALA A 130 -25.23 38.35 -24.77
CA ALA A 130 -26.15 39.45 -25.02
C ALA A 130 -25.46 40.74 -25.52
N GLU A 131 -24.24 41.04 -25.05
CA GLU A 131 -23.44 42.18 -25.54
C GLU A 131 -22.90 41.95 -26.96
N GLN A 132 -22.62 40.69 -27.34
CA GLN A 132 -22.16 40.33 -28.68
C GLN A 132 -23.25 40.42 -29.75
N CYS A 133 -24.54 40.36 -29.37
CA CYS A 133 -25.66 40.49 -30.30
C CYS A 133 -26.10 41.95 -30.57
N SER A 134 -25.66 42.92 -29.76
CA SER A 134 -26.07 44.33 -29.88
C SER A 134 -25.08 45.20 -30.69
N SER A 135 -23.94 44.65 -31.10
CA SER A 135 -22.93 45.31 -31.95
C SER A 135 -23.06 44.98 -33.45
N GLY A 136 -24.13 44.28 -33.84
CA GLY A 136 -24.45 43.93 -35.22
C GLY A 136 -25.62 44.73 -35.79
N GLN A 137 -25.49 46.06 -35.87
CA GLN A 137 -26.20 46.93 -36.83
C GLN A 137 -25.25 47.99 -37.35
#